data_AF-A0AAE3BAP6-F1
#
_entry.id   AF-A0AAE3BAP6-F1
#
_cell.length_a   1.000
_cell.length_b   1.000
_cell.length_c   1.000
_cell.angle_alpha   90.00
_cell.angle_beta   90.00
_cell.angle_gamma   90.00
#
_symmetry.space_group_name_H-M   'P 1'
#
loop_
_entity.id
_entity.type
_entity.pdbx_description
1 polymer ?
#
loop_
_entity_poly.entity_id
_entity_poly.type
_entity_poly.pdbx_seq_one_letter_code
_entity_poly.pdbx_strand_id
1 'polypeptide(L)'
;MATPRLRISADRVLRRRRPGRRPSRSVGRLAALGLVPALAVGAAVALTVVDRGPDSEIAPVVAADTPVTLYGHGYGHGRGMGQYGAYGYAKNFGWTAERIVGHYYGNTQLGQVADPFVAVRLIGRDDKRLDVYAQAGLNVAGRYFGPNSAAHLVPTPGGADVTVTEGCTGREIWRGSTNHPWVDPVNLGANRPANEHLRLCDGNVPYRGAMNATRDGNGAWRTVNRVLMEDYLYSVVPSESIPSWADSGGREALRAQAIAARSYAAAERRYGYAQTCDTQSCQVYRGSSNEDWRTTEAVRTTSGTVIKRGNQIMAAEFSSSSGGFTAGGVFPAVVDEGDVVSPNRNWQQTVTAGAIANAYGVGELISFDVIGRNNLGADGGRVTRVKVVGTARTVEGSGDEARWKLGLKSDWFTVGGPGAPGPIPGLPLPPGSLESLPLPELPPLPEITPGSVESLLPPLPPLPPGSAAPLPFAAAAGDAIAEPIAAPVEQAAAPAEESPIDAKYRELGGAAGTLGEPTGPELMLVDESGKFRTYAGGTIVWTPTLGTRVVDSSVVVQPAPAETDVVAG
;
A
#
# COMPACT_ATOMS: atom_id res chain seq x y z
N MET A 1 -26.08 33.05 34.78
CA MET A 1 -25.33 34.32 34.93
C MET A 1 -23.96 34.10 34.29
N ALA A 2 -23.41 34.86 33.36
CA ALA A 2 -23.83 36.03 32.60
C ALA A 2 -22.99 36.06 31.30
N THR A 3 -23.57 36.60 30.23
CA THR A 3 -22.99 36.89 28.91
C THR A 3 -21.96 38.03 28.94
N PRO A 4 -21.13 38.15 27.89
CA PRO A 4 -21.01 39.45 27.20
C PRO A 4 -21.01 39.26 25.66
N ARG A 5 -21.96 39.77 24.88
CA ARG A 5 -22.20 41.15 24.37
C ARG A 5 -21.07 41.75 23.50
N LEU A 6 -21.37 41.77 22.20
CA LEU A 6 -20.80 42.61 21.13
C LEU A 6 -20.85 44.12 21.43
N ARG A 7 -19.88 44.87 20.89
CA ARG A 7 -20.01 46.28 20.53
C ARG A 7 -19.55 46.52 19.09
N ILE A 8 -20.44 47.13 18.33
CA ILE A 8 -20.23 47.74 17.00
C ILE A 8 -19.92 49.23 17.22
N SER A 9 -19.05 49.82 16.41
CA SER A 9 -19.19 51.22 15.96
C SER A 9 -18.55 51.39 14.58
N ALA A 10 -19.32 52.04 13.71
CA ALA A 10 -19.07 52.34 12.31
C ALA A 10 -18.37 53.70 12.16
N ASP A 11 -17.71 53.98 11.01
CA ASP A 11 -18.24 54.91 9.99
C ASP A 11 -17.34 55.09 8.74
N ARG A 12 -17.99 55.02 7.56
CA ARG A 12 -17.89 55.90 6.34
C ARG A 12 -16.53 56.10 5.61
N VAL A 13 -16.38 56.18 4.26
CA VAL A 13 -17.20 56.77 3.16
C VAL A 13 -16.85 56.18 1.76
N LEU A 14 -17.91 55.97 0.96
CA LEU A 14 -18.12 55.99 -0.51
C LEU A 14 -16.97 56.31 -1.51
N ARG A 15 -16.93 55.56 -2.64
CA ARG A 15 -17.22 56.10 -4.01
C ARG A 15 -17.37 55.03 -5.10
N ARG A 16 -18.48 55.13 -5.85
CA ARG A 16 -18.82 54.43 -7.12
C ARG A 16 -17.98 54.95 -8.30
N ARG A 17 -17.68 54.11 -9.31
CA ARG A 17 -17.61 54.50 -10.73
C ARG A 17 -18.03 53.35 -11.67
N ARG A 18 -18.86 53.69 -12.67
CA ARG A 18 -19.33 52.88 -13.82
C ARG A 18 -18.26 52.80 -14.93
N PRO A 19 -18.31 51.82 -15.86
CA PRO A 19 -17.45 51.81 -17.03
C PRO A 19 -18.09 52.52 -18.24
N GLY A 20 -17.25 53.22 -19.01
CA GLY A 20 -17.57 53.92 -20.25
C GLY A 20 -16.93 53.26 -21.49
N ARG A 21 -17.57 53.50 -22.63
CA ARG A 21 -17.35 52.98 -24.00
C ARG A 21 -16.16 53.63 -24.75
N ARG A 22 -15.47 52.81 -25.59
CA ARG A 22 -14.88 53.02 -26.97
C ARG A 22 -13.89 54.21 -27.20
N PRO A 23 -12.97 54.22 -28.22
CA PRO A 23 -13.17 53.85 -29.65
C PRO A 23 -11.98 53.13 -30.39
N SER A 24 -12.26 52.36 -31.45
CA SER A 24 -12.01 52.57 -32.91
C SER A 24 -10.56 52.73 -33.39
N ARG A 25 -10.11 51.83 -34.30
CA ARG A 25 -9.32 52.12 -35.51
C ARG A 25 -9.60 51.09 -36.64
N SER A 26 -9.67 51.61 -37.87
CA SER A 26 -9.94 51.04 -39.20
C SER A 26 -8.74 50.31 -39.83
N VAL A 27 -8.89 49.43 -40.83
CA VAL A 27 -8.75 49.58 -42.31
C VAL A 27 -8.89 48.13 -42.90
N GLY A 28 -9.43 47.78 -44.07
CA GLY A 28 -9.98 48.49 -45.22
C GLY A 28 -10.58 47.54 -46.29
N ARG A 29 -11.41 48.16 -47.16
CA ARG A 29 -11.94 47.85 -48.51
C ARG A 29 -11.62 46.51 -49.22
N LEU A 30 -12.67 45.90 -49.81
CA LEU A 30 -12.93 45.94 -51.27
C LEU A 30 -14.35 45.45 -51.62
N ALA A 31 -14.87 46.01 -52.71
CA ALA A 31 -16.24 45.95 -53.19
C ALA A 31 -16.40 45.00 -54.39
N ALA A 32 -17.62 44.50 -54.65
CA ALA A 32 -18.19 44.42 -56.01
C ALA A 32 -19.70 44.13 -55.97
N LEU A 33 -20.44 44.91 -56.77
CA LEU A 33 -21.87 44.84 -57.08
C LEU A 33 -22.19 43.77 -58.14
N GLY A 34 -23.44 43.30 -58.17
CA GLY A 34 -24.04 42.61 -59.32
C GLY A 34 -25.56 42.41 -59.16
N LEU A 35 -26.33 42.91 -60.14
CA LEU A 35 -27.79 43.04 -60.21
C LEU A 35 -28.57 41.75 -60.61
N VAL A 36 -29.87 41.75 -60.26
CA VAL A 36 -31.04 40.86 -60.56
C VAL A 36 -31.41 40.93 -62.09
N PRO A 37 -32.12 39.99 -62.82
CA PRO A 37 -33.39 39.33 -62.43
C PRO A 37 -33.80 37.93 -63.01
N ALA A 38 -34.81 37.36 -62.33
CA ALA A 38 -35.92 36.45 -62.71
C ALA A 38 -35.85 35.49 -63.93
N LEU A 39 -36.16 34.21 -63.67
CA LEU A 39 -36.91 33.33 -64.59
C LEU A 39 -37.62 32.21 -63.80
N ALA A 40 -38.92 32.08 -64.02
CA ALA A 40 -39.78 31.05 -63.44
C ALA A 40 -39.97 29.90 -64.43
N VAL A 41 -39.76 28.65 -63.99
CA VAL A 41 -40.41 27.43 -64.53
C VAL A 41 -40.51 26.43 -63.37
N GLY A 42 -41.71 25.91 -63.11
CA GLY A 42 -41.98 24.97 -62.02
C GLY A 42 -41.63 23.52 -62.35
N ALA A 43 -41.44 22.72 -61.30
CA ALA A 43 -41.68 21.29 -61.27
C ALA A 43 -41.72 20.82 -59.80
N ALA A 44 -42.61 19.89 -59.52
CA ALA A 44 -42.93 19.36 -58.19
C ALA A 44 -41.69 18.88 -57.41
N VAL A 45 -41.56 19.30 -56.15
CA VAL A 45 -40.64 18.68 -55.19
C VAL A 45 -41.49 17.87 -54.23
N ALA A 46 -41.30 16.55 -54.32
CA ALA A 46 -41.84 15.56 -53.42
C ALA A 46 -41.53 15.95 -51.96
N LEU A 47 -42.51 15.74 -51.07
CA LEU A 47 -42.28 15.65 -49.63
C LEU A 47 -41.32 14.50 -49.37
N THR A 48 -40.01 14.77 -49.37
CA THR A 48 -39.06 13.90 -48.71
C THR A 48 -39.30 14.05 -47.22
N VAL A 49 -40.00 13.08 -46.65
CA VAL A 49 -39.86 12.77 -45.23
C VAL A 49 -38.37 12.58 -45.01
N VAL A 50 -37.72 13.58 -44.40
CA VAL A 50 -36.38 13.39 -43.87
C VAL A 50 -36.57 12.42 -42.73
N ASP A 51 -36.26 11.16 -43.02
CA ASP A 51 -36.12 10.11 -42.03
C ASP A 51 -35.13 10.65 -40.99
N ARG A 52 -35.65 11.05 -39.82
CA ARG A 52 -34.80 11.36 -38.68
C ARG A 52 -34.19 10.02 -38.32
N GLY A 53 -32.89 9.89 -38.57
CA GLY A 53 -32.11 8.73 -38.13
C GLY A 53 -32.40 8.41 -36.67
N PRO A 54 -32.09 7.17 -36.24
CA PRO A 54 -32.53 6.65 -34.96
C PRO A 54 -32.21 7.65 -33.85
N ASP A 55 -33.22 7.98 -33.06
CA ASP A 55 -33.10 8.85 -31.88
C ASP A 55 -31.80 8.49 -31.16
N SER A 56 -30.96 9.49 -30.91
CA SER A 56 -29.81 9.32 -30.03
C SER A 56 -30.35 8.81 -28.70
N GLU A 57 -30.10 7.53 -28.42
CA GLU A 57 -30.56 6.86 -27.22
C GLU A 57 -30.06 7.68 -26.01
N ILE A 58 -30.96 8.41 -25.37
CA ILE A 58 -30.63 9.15 -24.15
C ILE A 58 -30.38 8.08 -23.10
N ALA A 59 -29.11 7.72 -22.91
CA ALA A 59 -28.72 6.79 -21.87
C ALA A 59 -29.24 7.36 -20.53
N PRO A 60 -30.14 6.67 -19.83
CA PRO A 60 -30.74 7.19 -18.62
C PRO A 60 -29.65 7.37 -17.57
N VAL A 61 -29.44 8.61 -17.16
CA VAL A 61 -28.51 8.98 -16.09
C VAL A 61 -29.06 8.47 -14.75
N VAL A 62 -28.18 7.93 -13.92
CA VAL A 62 -28.53 7.49 -12.56
C VAL A 62 -28.59 8.71 -11.64
N ALA A 63 -29.73 8.91 -10.96
CA ALA A 63 -29.90 10.01 -10.02
C ALA A 63 -28.80 9.96 -8.94
N ALA A 64 -28.21 11.11 -8.60
CA ALA A 64 -26.99 11.17 -7.78
C ALA A 64 -27.14 10.58 -6.37
N ASP A 65 -28.36 10.56 -5.83
CA ASP A 65 -28.73 9.98 -4.53
C ASP A 65 -29.08 8.49 -4.61
N THR A 66 -29.15 7.90 -5.81
CA THR A 66 -29.43 6.48 -6.01
C THR A 66 -28.42 5.64 -5.24
N PRO A 67 -28.86 4.79 -4.30
CA PRO A 67 -27.99 3.90 -3.56
C PRO A 67 -27.48 2.77 -4.46
N VAL A 68 -26.17 2.58 -4.46
CA VAL A 68 -25.45 1.48 -5.11
C VAL A 68 -24.85 0.61 -4.03
N THR A 69 -25.37 -0.61 -3.92
CA THR A 69 -24.90 -1.58 -2.92
C THR A 69 -23.85 -2.50 -3.53
N LEU A 70 -22.67 -2.52 -2.91
CA LEU A 70 -21.57 -3.42 -3.21
C LEU A 70 -21.51 -4.52 -2.15
N TYR A 71 -21.26 -5.74 -2.60
CA TYR A 71 -20.96 -6.89 -1.75
C TYR A 71 -19.52 -7.29 -2.01
N GLY A 72 -18.79 -7.68 -0.98
CA GLY A 72 -17.41 -8.05 -1.18
C GLY A 72 -16.84 -8.95 -0.11
N HIS A 73 -15.58 -9.33 -0.34
CA HIS A 73 -14.87 -10.30 0.46
C HIS A 73 -13.53 -9.77 0.97
N GLY A 74 -13.16 -10.13 2.19
CA GLY A 74 -11.88 -9.78 2.80
C GLY A 74 -11.71 -8.30 3.14
N TYR A 75 -10.54 -7.97 3.69
CA TYR A 75 -10.15 -6.62 4.07
C TYR A 75 -8.65 -6.43 3.85
N GLY A 76 -8.32 -5.53 2.92
CA GLY A 76 -6.97 -5.24 2.49
C GLY A 76 -6.70 -5.77 1.08
N HIS A 77 -5.43 -5.69 0.68
CA HIS A 77 -4.99 -6.07 -0.66
C HIS A 77 -4.95 -7.59 -0.88
N GLY A 78 -5.06 -8.41 0.17
CA GLY A 78 -5.15 -9.87 0.07
C GLY A 78 -3.88 -10.58 -0.41
N ARG A 79 -2.75 -9.89 -0.55
CA ARG A 79 -1.47 -10.50 -0.94
C ARG A 79 -0.78 -11.08 0.30
N GLY A 80 -0.16 -12.24 0.13
CA GLY A 80 0.51 -12.97 1.20
C GLY A 80 -0.44 -13.39 2.32
N MET A 81 0.01 -13.29 3.58
CA MET A 81 -0.72 -13.85 4.71
C MET A 81 -1.95 -13.03 5.10
N GLY A 82 -3.11 -13.70 5.24
CA GLY A 82 -4.28 -13.14 5.92
C GLY A 82 -4.12 -13.25 7.44
N GLN A 83 -4.23 -12.16 8.19
CA GLN A 83 -4.05 -12.17 9.65
C GLN A 83 -5.13 -13.00 10.36
N TYR A 84 -6.41 -12.79 10.00
CA TYR A 84 -7.50 -13.62 10.50
C TYR A 84 -7.41 -15.06 9.99
N GLY A 85 -6.90 -15.26 8.77
CA GLY A 85 -6.60 -16.58 8.24
C GLY A 85 -5.58 -17.34 9.08
N ALA A 86 -4.43 -16.72 9.37
CA ALA A 86 -3.41 -17.26 10.27
C ALA A 86 -3.97 -17.55 11.67
N TYR A 87 -4.81 -16.66 12.21
CA TYR A 87 -5.50 -16.89 13.48
C TYR A 87 -6.43 -18.09 13.43
N GLY A 88 -7.23 -18.24 12.37
CA GLY A 88 -8.11 -19.38 12.16
C GLY A 88 -7.33 -20.69 12.05
N TYR A 89 -6.23 -20.72 11.30
CA TYR A 89 -5.34 -21.88 11.19
C TYR A 89 -4.71 -22.28 12.53
N ALA A 90 -4.20 -21.31 13.29
CA ALA A 90 -3.63 -21.56 14.61
C ALA A 90 -4.70 -22.10 15.57
N LYS A 91 -5.85 -21.40 15.66
CA LYS A 91 -6.90 -21.68 16.64
C LYS A 91 -7.69 -22.96 16.35
N ASN A 92 -8.17 -23.11 15.12
CA ASN A 92 -9.14 -24.15 14.78
C ASN A 92 -8.46 -25.42 14.25
N PHE A 93 -7.28 -25.28 13.64
CA PHE A 93 -6.57 -26.39 13.01
C PHE A 93 -5.25 -26.75 13.71
N GLY A 94 -4.83 -25.98 14.72
CA GLY A 94 -3.59 -26.23 15.47
C GLY A 94 -2.31 -26.09 14.65
N TRP A 95 -2.34 -25.28 13.58
CA TRP A 95 -1.16 -25.11 12.73
C TRP A 95 -0.07 -24.31 13.46
N THR A 96 1.18 -24.72 13.28
CA THR A 96 2.35 -23.96 13.76
C THR A 96 2.61 -22.74 12.86
N ALA A 97 3.34 -21.77 13.38
CA ALA A 97 3.78 -20.59 12.63
C ALA A 97 4.50 -20.96 11.33
N GLU A 98 5.37 -21.96 11.37
CA GLU A 98 6.15 -22.41 10.23
C GLU A 98 5.25 -22.99 9.14
N ARG A 99 4.22 -23.76 9.53
CA ARG A 99 3.21 -24.28 8.59
C ARG A 99 2.34 -23.16 8.00
N ILE A 100 1.90 -22.21 8.83
CA ILE A 100 1.13 -21.04 8.40
C ILE A 100 1.92 -20.24 7.36
N VAL A 101 3.16 -19.89 7.68
CA VAL A 101 4.06 -19.15 6.79
C VAL A 101 4.30 -19.95 5.49
N GLY A 102 4.61 -21.25 5.59
CA GLY A 102 4.81 -22.10 4.42
C GLY A 102 3.60 -22.20 3.49
N HIS A 103 2.38 -22.13 4.05
CA HIS A 103 1.14 -22.11 3.27
C HIS A 103 0.97 -20.81 2.48
N TYR A 104 1.16 -19.66 3.10
CA TYR A 104 0.94 -18.36 2.45
C TYR A 104 2.07 -17.94 1.50
N TYR A 105 3.31 -18.34 1.80
CA TYR A 105 4.49 -17.88 1.08
C TYR A 105 5.12 -19.03 0.30
N GLY A 106 4.34 -19.64 -0.60
CA GLY A 106 4.80 -20.74 -1.45
C GLY A 106 6.07 -20.41 -2.26
N ASN A 107 6.83 -21.44 -2.64
CA ASN A 107 8.12 -21.32 -3.31
C ASN A 107 9.17 -20.53 -2.50
N THR A 108 9.14 -20.67 -1.17
CA THR A 108 10.12 -20.09 -0.25
C THR A 108 10.53 -21.10 0.82
N GLN A 109 11.54 -20.72 1.61
CA GLN A 109 12.08 -21.49 2.72
C GLN A 109 12.24 -20.56 3.92
N LEU A 110 12.15 -21.11 5.13
CA LEU A 110 12.56 -20.37 6.32
C LEU A 110 14.09 -20.29 6.36
N GLY A 111 14.61 -19.14 6.77
CA GLY A 111 16.02 -18.92 6.99
C GLY A 111 16.27 -18.12 8.26
N GLN A 112 17.54 -18.07 8.65
CA GLN A 112 18.01 -17.26 9.79
C GLN A 112 18.78 -16.03 9.32
N VAL A 113 18.68 -14.97 10.10
CA VAL A 113 19.48 -13.74 9.99
C VAL A 113 19.92 -13.29 11.38
N ALA A 114 20.97 -12.48 11.43
CA ALA A 114 21.31 -11.73 12.65
C ALA A 114 20.20 -10.71 12.97
N ASP A 115 20.39 -9.91 14.03
CA ASP A 115 19.51 -8.81 14.42
C ASP A 115 20.10 -7.46 13.92
N PRO A 116 19.92 -7.09 12.64
CA PRO A 116 20.45 -5.84 12.11
C PRO A 116 19.63 -4.64 12.60
N PHE A 117 20.22 -3.44 12.48
CA PHE A 117 19.45 -2.22 12.62
C PHE A 117 18.47 -2.03 11.45
N VAL A 118 17.27 -1.56 11.80
CA VAL A 118 16.25 -1.04 10.91
C VAL A 118 16.20 0.48 11.01
N ALA A 119 16.20 1.14 9.86
CA ALA A 119 16.07 2.60 9.77
C ALA A 119 14.65 2.97 9.32
N VAL A 120 13.89 3.62 10.20
CA VAL A 120 12.47 3.96 10.02
C VAL A 120 12.32 5.47 9.89
N ARG A 121 11.85 5.96 8.74
CA ARG A 121 11.44 7.37 8.59
C ARG A 121 10.16 7.61 9.40
N LEU A 122 10.17 8.63 10.24
CA LEU A 122 8.98 9.09 10.97
C LEU A 122 8.26 10.16 10.15
N ILE A 123 7.22 9.80 9.41
CA ILE A 123 6.58 10.69 8.43
C ILE A 123 5.96 11.91 9.11
N GLY A 124 5.35 11.74 10.29
CA GLY A 124 4.77 12.86 11.06
C GLY A 124 5.78 13.92 11.53
N ARG A 125 7.09 13.65 11.33
CA ARG A 125 8.23 14.49 11.72
C ARG A 125 8.96 15.10 10.53
N ASP A 126 8.43 14.91 9.32
CA ASP A 126 8.95 15.56 8.13
C ASP A 126 8.94 17.10 8.30
N ASP A 127 10.04 17.72 7.90
CA ASP A 127 10.24 19.17 7.91
C ASP A 127 10.13 19.84 9.30
N LYS A 128 10.37 19.05 10.36
CA LYS A 128 10.45 19.52 11.76
C LYS A 128 11.85 19.34 12.34
N ARG A 129 12.25 20.24 13.23
CA ARG A 129 13.47 20.10 14.06
C ARG A 129 13.34 18.86 14.94
N LEU A 130 14.39 18.06 15.07
CA LEU A 130 14.40 16.90 15.95
C LEU A 130 14.66 17.34 17.39
N ASP A 131 13.66 17.18 18.25
CA ASP A 131 13.73 17.54 19.67
C ASP A 131 13.48 16.28 20.52
N VAL A 132 14.51 15.80 21.20
CA VAL A 132 14.46 14.51 21.92
C VAL A 132 15.13 14.56 23.28
N TYR A 133 14.63 13.74 24.20
CA TYR A 133 15.22 13.54 25.52
C TYR A 133 15.10 12.06 25.94
N ALA A 134 15.84 11.66 26.97
CA ALA A 134 15.63 10.40 27.66
C ALA A 134 15.76 10.61 29.17
N GLN A 135 15.03 9.81 29.96
CA GLN A 135 15.06 9.94 31.42
C GLN A 135 16.44 9.60 32.00
N ALA A 136 17.15 8.65 31.38
CA ALA A 136 18.51 8.27 31.75
C ALA A 136 19.61 9.21 31.20
N GLY A 137 19.25 10.22 30.40
CA GLY A 137 20.19 11.00 29.60
C GLY A 137 20.43 10.42 28.21
N LEU A 138 21.24 11.11 27.41
CA LEU A 138 21.46 10.83 25.98
C LEU A 138 22.89 11.17 25.56
N ASN A 139 23.32 10.62 24.43
CA ASN A 139 24.58 10.96 23.78
C ASN A 139 24.29 11.74 22.49
N VAL A 140 24.96 12.87 22.30
CA VAL A 140 24.88 13.66 21.06
C VAL A 140 26.19 14.39 20.82
N ALA A 141 26.63 14.48 19.57
CA ALA A 141 27.89 15.11 19.19
C ALA A 141 29.11 14.56 19.98
N GLY A 142 29.12 13.25 20.23
CA GLY A 142 30.19 12.57 20.96
C GLY A 142 30.24 12.85 22.47
N ARG A 143 29.20 13.47 23.04
CA ARG A 143 29.13 13.83 24.47
C ARG A 143 27.89 13.24 25.13
N TYR A 144 28.09 12.70 26.33
CA TYR A 144 26.99 12.31 27.21
C TYR A 144 26.41 13.53 27.93
N PHE A 145 25.09 13.61 27.93
CA PHE A 145 24.30 14.55 28.72
C PHE A 145 23.40 13.78 29.67
N GLY A 146 23.50 14.09 30.96
CA GLY A 146 22.78 13.38 32.01
C GLY A 146 21.25 13.53 31.96
N PRO A 147 20.54 12.93 32.93
CA PRO A 147 19.11 13.12 33.10
C PRO A 147 18.68 14.60 33.07
N ASN A 148 17.43 14.85 32.68
CA ASN A 148 16.88 16.20 32.50
C ASN A 148 17.58 17.02 31.40
N SER A 149 18.20 16.38 30.42
CA SER A 149 18.74 17.04 29.22
C SER A 149 17.89 16.72 27.98
N ALA A 150 17.70 17.68 27.09
CA ALA A 150 17.09 17.46 25.77
C ALA A 150 18.02 17.97 24.66
N ALA A 151 18.10 17.22 23.56
CA ALA A 151 18.86 17.57 22.37
C ALA A 151 17.92 18.07 21.26
N HIS A 152 18.32 19.16 20.62
CA HIS A 152 17.63 19.83 19.54
C HIS A 152 18.53 19.87 18.31
N LEU A 153 18.18 19.15 17.25
CA LEU A 153 18.99 19.01 16.04
C LEU A 153 18.31 19.67 14.85
N VAL A 154 19.06 20.55 14.18
CA VAL A 154 18.71 21.16 12.90
C VAL A 154 19.62 20.57 11.81
N PRO A 155 19.09 19.82 10.83
CA PRO A 155 19.90 19.20 9.77
C PRO A 155 20.62 20.22 8.86
N THR A 156 21.91 19.99 8.64
CA THR A 156 22.78 20.73 7.70
C THR A 156 23.31 19.78 6.61
N PRO A 157 23.84 20.28 5.47
CA PRO A 157 24.30 19.42 4.38
C PRO A 157 25.38 18.38 4.75
N GLY A 158 26.12 18.60 5.85
CA GLY A 158 27.17 17.70 6.31
C GLY A 158 26.94 17.13 7.71
N GLY A 159 25.75 17.31 8.29
CA GLY A 159 25.47 16.90 9.67
C GLY A 159 24.30 17.64 10.30
N ALA A 160 24.49 18.17 11.51
CA ALA A 160 23.47 18.96 12.21
C ALA A 160 24.08 20.01 13.14
N ASP A 161 23.38 21.14 13.27
CA ASP A 161 23.56 22.05 14.40
C ASP A 161 22.81 21.49 15.60
N VAL A 162 23.46 21.48 16.75
CA VAL A 162 22.97 20.87 17.97
C VAL A 162 22.88 21.92 19.07
N THR A 163 21.72 21.98 19.72
CA THR A 163 21.53 22.70 20.99
C THR A 163 21.06 21.72 22.04
N VAL A 164 21.65 21.76 23.24
CA VAL A 164 21.20 20.95 24.38
C VAL A 164 20.73 21.87 25.49
N THR A 165 19.57 21.54 26.06
CA THR A 165 18.90 22.33 27.10
C THR A 165 18.58 21.50 28.33
N GLU A 166 18.28 22.17 29.44
CA GLU A 166 17.62 21.55 30.60
C GLU A 166 16.16 21.23 30.27
N GLY A 167 15.84 19.96 30.07
CA GLY A 167 14.53 19.53 29.55
C GLY A 167 14.24 20.13 28.18
N CYS A 168 13.03 19.88 27.66
CA CYS A 168 12.66 20.28 26.30
C CYS A 168 12.52 21.80 26.07
N THR A 169 12.39 22.60 27.13
CA THR A 169 12.08 24.04 27.05
C THR A 169 12.91 24.91 27.99
N GLY A 170 13.87 24.33 28.72
CA GLY A 170 14.69 25.08 29.66
C GLY A 170 15.87 25.80 29.02
N ARG A 171 16.80 26.23 29.86
CA ARG A 171 17.97 27.01 29.42
C ARG A 171 18.91 26.15 28.58
N GLU A 172 19.58 26.79 27.63
CA GLU A 172 20.70 26.19 26.90
C GLU A 172 21.85 25.89 27.86
N ILE A 173 22.35 24.67 27.81
CA ILE A 173 23.52 24.21 28.55
C ILE A 173 24.71 23.90 27.65
N TRP A 174 24.46 23.69 26.36
CA TRP A 174 25.50 23.48 25.37
C TRP A 174 24.99 23.74 23.94
N ARG A 175 25.89 24.17 23.06
CA ARG A 175 25.64 24.32 21.62
C ARG A 175 26.89 23.95 20.84
N GLY A 176 26.69 23.35 19.67
CA GLY A 176 27.76 23.03 18.74
C GLY A 176 27.21 22.48 17.42
N SER A 177 28.07 21.86 16.65
CA SER A 177 27.73 21.19 15.40
C SER A 177 28.35 19.78 15.38
N THR A 178 27.73 18.86 14.65
CA THR A 178 28.23 17.49 14.48
C THR A 178 28.11 17.07 13.03
N ASN A 179 29.07 16.28 12.53
CA ASN A 179 28.96 15.56 11.27
C ASN A 179 28.26 14.19 11.43
N HIS A 180 27.96 13.80 12.67
CA HIS A 180 27.20 12.61 13.03
C HIS A 180 25.88 13.06 13.68
N PRO A 181 24.81 13.33 12.89
CA PRO A 181 23.57 13.94 13.37
C PRO A 181 22.63 12.95 14.08
N TRP A 182 23.21 12.15 14.96
CA TRP A 182 22.51 11.15 15.76
C TRP A 182 22.40 11.60 17.21
N VAL A 183 21.25 11.33 17.80
CA VAL A 183 21.05 11.27 19.23
C VAL A 183 20.94 9.80 19.59
N ASP A 184 21.90 9.32 20.36
CA ASP A 184 21.93 7.94 20.83
C ASP A 184 21.42 7.88 22.29
N PRO A 185 20.73 6.80 22.67
CA PRO A 185 20.50 6.49 24.08
C PRO A 185 21.83 6.24 24.81
N VAL A 186 21.76 6.02 26.13
CA VAL A 186 22.94 5.62 26.92
C VAL A 186 23.54 4.32 26.39
N ASN A 187 22.67 3.35 26.03
CA ASN A 187 23.07 2.10 25.41
C ASN A 187 22.29 1.81 24.11
N LEU A 188 23.04 1.56 23.03
CA LEU A 188 22.47 1.20 21.71
C LEU A 188 22.03 -0.27 21.61
N GLY A 189 22.42 -1.14 22.53
CA GLY A 189 22.11 -2.56 22.56
C GLY A 189 20.63 -2.90 22.82
N ALA A 190 20.29 -4.17 22.64
CA ALA A 190 18.95 -4.71 22.85
C ALA A 190 18.51 -4.68 24.32
N ASN A 191 17.21 -4.90 24.58
CA ASN A 191 16.64 -5.05 25.92
C ASN A 191 16.89 -3.86 26.89
N ARG A 192 17.06 -2.65 26.34
CA ARG A 192 17.26 -1.46 27.14
C ARG A 192 16.04 -1.15 28.01
N PRO A 193 16.25 -0.61 29.23
CA PRO A 193 15.16 -0.23 30.13
C PRO A 193 14.40 0.99 29.59
N ALA A 194 13.13 1.11 29.96
CA ALA A 194 12.23 2.13 29.40
C ALA A 194 12.66 3.58 29.67
N ASN A 195 13.48 3.83 30.70
CA ASN A 195 14.04 5.14 31.01
C ASN A 195 15.16 5.58 30.05
N GLU A 196 15.74 4.65 29.28
CA GLU A 196 16.71 4.93 28.23
C GLU A 196 16.07 5.19 26.86
N HIS A 197 14.76 4.96 26.70
CA HIS A 197 14.08 5.20 25.44
C HIS A 197 14.06 6.70 25.13
N LEU A 198 14.45 7.06 23.90
CA LEU A 198 14.39 8.43 23.42
C LEU A 198 12.92 8.82 23.22
N ARG A 199 12.55 9.99 23.74
CA ARG A 199 11.21 10.54 23.67
C ARG A 199 11.24 11.83 22.88
N LEU A 200 10.28 11.98 21.98
CA LEU A 200 10.04 13.25 21.32
C LEU A 200 9.54 14.28 22.34
N CYS A 201 10.10 15.49 22.30
CA CYS A 201 9.64 16.60 23.14
C CYS A 201 8.19 16.98 22.84
N ASP A 202 7.74 16.83 21.59
CA ASP A 202 6.35 16.91 21.20
C ASP A 202 5.70 15.52 21.25
N GLY A 203 4.68 15.35 22.08
CA GLY A 203 3.87 14.12 22.16
C GLY A 203 4.41 13.04 23.10
N ASN A 204 5.65 13.13 23.59
CA ASN A 204 6.20 12.23 24.62
C ASN A 204 6.13 10.73 24.25
N VAL A 205 6.19 10.41 22.95
CA VAL A 205 6.21 9.03 22.46
C VAL A 205 7.62 8.46 22.64
N PRO A 206 7.79 7.35 23.38
CA PRO A 206 9.09 6.72 23.56
C PRO A 206 9.44 5.82 22.37
N TYR A 207 10.70 5.83 21.99
CA TYR A 207 11.27 5.03 20.92
C TYR A 207 12.53 4.32 21.41
N ARG A 208 12.66 3.07 20.98
CA ARG A 208 13.87 2.28 21.13
C ARG A 208 14.93 2.74 20.12
N GLY A 209 16.20 2.50 20.42
CA GLY A 209 17.32 2.85 19.55
C GLY A 209 17.61 4.35 19.47
N ALA A 210 18.26 4.76 18.39
CA ALA A 210 18.75 6.11 18.16
C ALA A 210 17.82 6.93 17.25
N MET A 211 17.99 8.25 17.27
CA MET A 211 17.26 9.19 16.41
C MET A 211 18.23 10.00 15.57
N ASN A 212 17.95 10.16 14.28
CA ASN A 212 18.72 10.96 13.34
C ASN A 212 17.88 12.10 12.78
N ALA A 213 18.49 13.28 12.71
CA ALA A 213 17.98 14.41 11.94
C ALA A 213 18.80 14.57 10.66
N THR A 214 18.22 14.20 9.51
CA THR A 214 18.93 14.20 8.22
C THR A 214 18.20 15.04 7.17
N ARG A 215 18.85 15.22 6.02
CA ARG A 215 18.28 15.80 4.80
C ARG A 215 18.14 14.74 3.73
N ASP A 216 17.05 14.78 2.97
CA ASP A 216 16.95 13.99 1.74
C ASP A 216 17.68 14.68 0.56
N GLY A 217 17.66 14.04 -0.62
CA GLY A 217 18.31 14.56 -1.82
C GLY A 217 17.78 15.91 -2.30
N ASN A 218 16.56 16.30 -1.87
CA ASN A 218 15.96 17.60 -2.17
C ASN A 218 16.22 18.63 -1.06
N GLY A 219 16.95 18.24 -0.02
CA GLY A 219 17.28 19.08 1.13
C GLY A 219 16.14 19.19 2.15
N ALA A 220 15.04 18.46 2.02
CA ALA A 220 13.96 18.45 2.99
C ALA A 220 14.37 17.70 4.26
N TRP A 221 13.85 18.09 5.42
CA TRP A 221 14.30 17.53 6.69
C TRP A 221 13.54 16.25 7.01
N ARG A 222 14.28 15.23 7.44
CA ARG A 222 13.75 13.91 7.75
C ARG A 222 14.21 13.49 9.14
N THR A 223 13.29 12.92 9.90
CA THR A 223 13.62 12.23 11.15
C THR A 223 13.65 10.73 10.90
N VAL A 224 14.72 10.06 11.31
CA VAL A 224 14.88 8.61 11.18
C VAL A 224 15.14 7.99 12.53
N ASN A 225 14.35 7.00 12.92
CA ASN A 225 14.65 6.15 14.07
C ASN A 225 15.45 4.93 13.61
N ARG A 226 16.61 4.67 14.24
CA ARG A 226 17.43 3.48 14.00
C ARG A 226 17.36 2.57 15.21
N VAL A 227 16.79 1.39 15.02
CA VAL A 227 16.44 0.45 16.09
C VAL A 227 16.79 -0.97 15.67
N LEU A 228 17.13 -1.87 16.60
CA LEU A 228 17.36 -3.27 16.27
C LEU A 228 16.08 -3.91 15.72
N MET A 229 16.21 -4.90 14.83
CA MET A 229 15.08 -5.54 14.16
C MET A 229 14.10 -6.14 15.18
N GLU A 230 14.59 -6.84 16.20
CA GLU A 230 13.69 -7.44 17.20
C GLU A 230 12.98 -6.36 18.05
N ASP A 231 13.69 -5.30 18.44
CA ASP A 231 13.13 -4.15 19.16
C ASP A 231 12.08 -3.39 18.32
N TYR A 232 12.27 -3.31 17.00
CA TYR A 232 11.33 -2.73 16.05
C TYR A 232 10.03 -3.54 16.02
N LEU A 233 10.15 -4.87 15.98
CA LEU A 233 9.01 -5.78 15.90
C LEU A 233 8.15 -5.79 17.17
N TYR A 234 8.71 -5.45 18.34
CA TYR A 234 7.91 -5.25 19.55
C TYR A 234 6.86 -4.14 19.41
N SER A 235 7.09 -3.16 18.53
CA SER A 235 6.11 -2.12 18.20
C SER A 235 5.18 -2.51 17.05
N VAL A 236 5.74 -3.17 16.02
CA VAL A 236 5.00 -3.50 14.79
C VAL A 236 3.99 -4.63 15.02
N VAL A 237 4.40 -5.76 15.61
CA VAL A 237 3.53 -6.93 15.74
C VAL A 237 2.23 -6.62 16.50
N PRO A 238 2.22 -5.91 17.65
CA PRO A 238 0.96 -5.51 18.29
C PRO A 238 0.21 -4.37 17.59
N SER A 239 0.84 -3.68 16.63
CA SER A 239 0.15 -2.70 15.78
C SER A 239 -0.55 -3.36 14.58
N GLU A 240 -0.05 -4.51 14.14
CA GLU A 240 -0.52 -5.24 12.96
C GLU A 240 -1.37 -6.47 13.32
N SER A 241 -1.35 -6.95 14.55
CA SER A 241 -2.12 -8.11 14.99
C SER A 241 -2.61 -7.94 16.42
N ILE A 242 -3.69 -8.63 16.75
CA ILE A 242 -4.39 -8.48 18.03
C ILE A 242 -3.68 -9.30 19.11
N PRO A 243 -3.05 -8.70 20.14
CA PRO A 243 -2.26 -9.47 21.11
C PRO A 243 -3.05 -10.51 21.89
N SER A 244 -4.34 -10.24 22.18
CA SER A 244 -5.22 -11.16 22.91
C SER A 244 -5.57 -12.44 22.15
N TRP A 245 -5.20 -12.57 20.87
CA TRP A 245 -5.27 -13.84 20.16
C TRP A 245 -4.40 -14.92 20.81
N ALA A 246 -3.28 -14.56 21.45
CA ALA A 246 -2.45 -15.50 22.21
C ALA A 246 -3.26 -16.27 23.27
N ASP A 247 -4.23 -15.62 23.89
CA ASP A 247 -5.02 -16.17 24.99
C ASP A 247 -6.19 -17.04 24.50
N SER A 248 -6.40 -17.12 23.17
CA SER A 248 -7.53 -17.82 22.54
C SER A 248 -7.10 -18.76 21.40
N GLY A 249 -5.90 -19.36 21.53
CA GLY A 249 -5.37 -20.34 20.57
C GLY A 249 -4.58 -19.75 19.40
N GLY A 250 -4.38 -18.43 19.38
CA GLY A 250 -3.72 -17.70 18.29
C GLY A 250 -2.23 -17.42 18.47
N ARG A 251 -1.54 -18.09 19.41
CA ARG A 251 -0.10 -17.86 19.65
C ARG A 251 0.74 -18.07 18.39
N GLU A 252 0.45 -19.13 17.64
CA GLU A 252 1.14 -19.45 16.40
C GLU A 252 0.86 -18.44 15.28
N ALA A 253 -0.31 -17.80 15.28
CA ALA A 253 -0.60 -16.70 14.35
C ALA A 253 0.26 -15.46 14.65
N LEU A 254 0.47 -15.12 15.92
CA LEU A 254 1.37 -14.02 16.30
C LEU A 254 2.84 -14.34 15.97
N ARG A 255 3.26 -15.60 16.12
CA ARG A 255 4.60 -16.07 15.69
C ARG A 255 4.74 -15.97 14.17
N ALA A 256 3.74 -16.38 13.40
CA ALA A 256 3.71 -16.23 11.95
C ALA A 256 3.78 -14.75 11.53
N GLN A 257 3.03 -13.87 12.23
CA GLN A 257 3.07 -12.42 12.03
C GLN A 257 4.48 -11.85 12.29
N ALA A 258 5.16 -12.28 13.34
CA ALA A 258 6.53 -11.85 13.61
C ALA A 258 7.50 -12.23 12.48
N ILE A 259 7.41 -13.47 11.96
CA ILE A 259 8.24 -13.94 10.84
C ILE A 259 7.96 -13.12 9.57
N ALA A 260 6.69 -12.93 9.23
CA ALA A 260 6.29 -12.15 8.06
C ALA A 260 6.75 -10.69 8.19
N ALA A 261 6.48 -10.05 9.32
CA ALA A 261 6.85 -8.66 9.57
C ALA A 261 8.37 -8.44 9.53
N ARG A 262 9.17 -9.36 10.10
CA ARG A 262 10.63 -9.34 10.04
C ARG A 262 11.14 -9.45 8.61
N SER A 263 10.59 -10.38 7.83
CA SER A 263 10.99 -10.61 6.44
C SER A 263 10.68 -9.40 5.57
N TYR A 264 9.50 -8.81 5.76
CA TYR A 264 9.11 -7.57 5.11
C TYR A 264 10.09 -6.43 5.43
N ALA A 265 10.30 -6.11 6.72
CA ALA A 265 11.20 -5.04 7.13
C ALA A 265 12.65 -5.25 6.65
N ALA A 266 13.14 -6.49 6.64
CA ALA A 266 14.49 -6.81 6.18
C ALA A 266 14.67 -6.62 4.67
N ALA A 267 13.64 -6.92 3.87
CA ALA A 267 13.64 -6.78 2.41
C ALA A 267 13.46 -5.34 1.93
N GLU A 268 12.87 -4.46 2.75
CA GLU A 268 12.54 -3.09 2.37
C GLU A 268 13.77 -2.16 2.27
N ARG A 269 13.81 -1.36 1.20
CA ARG A 269 14.80 -0.30 0.95
C ARG A 269 14.15 0.88 0.23
N ARG A 270 13.32 1.63 0.95
CA ARG A 270 12.49 2.70 0.34
C ARG A 270 13.22 4.00 0.05
N TYR A 271 14.19 4.34 0.89
CA TYR A 271 14.90 5.61 0.79
C TYR A 271 16.41 5.38 0.91
N GLY A 272 17.22 6.25 0.31
CA GLY A 272 18.67 6.22 0.52
C GLY A 272 19.09 6.42 1.99
N TYR A 273 18.23 7.03 2.81
CA TYR A 273 18.47 7.34 4.23
C TYR A 273 17.64 6.49 5.21
N ALA A 274 16.70 5.68 4.73
CA ALA A 274 15.82 4.87 5.57
C ALA A 274 15.30 3.63 4.81
N GLN A 275 15.21 2.51 5.52
CA GLN A 275 14.74 1.25 4.94
C GLN A 275 13.22 1.27 4.78
N THR A 276 12.49 1.80 5.75
CA THR A 276 11.02 1.77 5.82
C THR A 276 10.43 3.08 6.39
N CYS A 277 9.13 3.12 6.62
CA CYS A 277 8.38 4.23 7.23
C CYS A 277 7.40 3.73 8.30
N ASP A 278 6.83 4.66 9.09
CA ASP A 278 6.00 4.38 10.28
C ASP A 278 4.48 4.29 10.02
N THR A 279 4.06 4.24 8.76
CA THR A 279 2.63 4.24 8.36
C THR A 279 2.19 2.91 7.76
N GLN A 280 0.88 2.76 7.51
CA GLN A 280 0.28 1.60 6.84
C GLN A 280 0.78 1.37 5.41
N SER A 281 1.40 2.37 4.77
CA SER A 281 2.06 2.20 3.48
C SER A 281 3.32 1.33 3.59
N CYS A 282 3.85 1.16 4.80
CA CYS A 282 4.98 0.35 5.19
C CYS A 282 4.51 -0.66 6.24
N GLN A 283 4.83 -0.42 7.52
CA GLN A 283 4.28 -1.11 8.68
C GLN A 283 4.02 -0.08 9.77
N VAL A 284 2.95 -0.26 10.53
CA VAL A 284 2.58 0.68 11.58
C VAL A 284 3.60 0.58 12.73
N TYR A 285 4.41 1.62 12.88
CA TYR A 285 5.45 1.72 13.91
C TYR A 285 5.13 2.86 14.89
N ARG A 286 4.71 2.51 16.12
CA ARG A 286 4.16 3.47 17.09
C ARG A 286 5.11 3.79 18.25
N GLY A 287 6.37 3.37 18.15
CA GLY A 287 7.30 3.41 19.27
C GLY A 287 6.98 2.36 20.35
N SER A 288 7.65 2.47 21.49
CA SER A 288 7.66 1.43 22.53
C SER A 288 6.47 1.48 23.48
N SER A 289 5.55 2.43 23.34
CA SER A 289 4.35 2.52 24.19
C SER A 289 3.27 1.51 23.79
N ASN A 290 3.37 0.91 22.60
CA ASN A 290 2.41 -0.07 22.07
C ASN A 290 2.87 -1.53 22.27
N GLU A 291 3.95 -1.76 23.00
CA GLU A 291 4.48 -3.12 23.24
C GLU A 291 3.52 -3.93 24.10
N ASP A 292 3.29 -5.19 23.72
CA ASP A 292 2.49 -6.14 24.49
C ASP A 292 3.27 -7.45 24.67
N TRP A 293 3.36 -7.93 25.91
CA TRP A 293 4.16 -9.09 26.28
C TRP A 293 3.82 -10.35 25.47
N ARG A 294 2.56 -10.52 25.04
CA ARG A 294 2.11 -11.67 24.23
C ARG A 294 2.75 -11.64 22.84
N THR A 295 2.81 -10.46 22.24
CA THR A 295 3.47 -10.26 20.94
C THR A 295 4.99 -10.19 21.06
N THR A 296 5.53 -9.62 22.14
CA THR A 296 6.96 -9.66 22.45
C THR A 296 7.47 -11.09 22.54
N GLU A 297 6.72 -11.99 23.18
CA GLU A 297 7.09 -13.41 23.25
C GLU A 297 7.05 -14.08 21.86
N ALA A 298 6.09 -13.74 21.00
CA ALA A 298 6.05 -14.23 19.63
C ALA A 298 7.25 -13.78 18.80
N VAL A 299 7.67 -12.52 18.95
CA VAL A 299 8.90 -11.98 18.33
C VAL A 299 10.13 -12.72 18.86
N ARG A 300 10.27 -12.82 20.19
CA ARG A 300 11.41 -13.47 20.85
C ARG A 300 11.57 -14.95 20.45
N THR A 301 10.47 -15.70 20.41
CA THR A 301 10.47 -17.14 20.04
C THR A 301 10.63 -17.40 18.54
N THR A 302 10.66 -16.35 17.72
CA THR A 302 10.91 -16.43 16.28
C THR A 302 12.10 -15.58 15.86
N SER A 303 12.95 -15.16 16.81
CA SER A 303 14.08 -14.25 16.57
C SER A 303 14.95 -14.75 15.42
N GLY A 304 15.30 -13.83 14.51
CA GLY A 304 16.12 -14.13 13.34
C GLY A 304 15.41 -14.92 12.22
N THR A 305 14.24 -15.50 12.45
CA THR A 305 13.53 -16.29 11.43
C THR A 305 12.89 -15.39 10.38
N VAL A 306 13.25 -15.62 9.11
CA VAL A 306 12.75 -14.89 7.93
C VAL A 306 12.38 -15.84 6.79
N ILE A 307 11.66 -15.33 5.80
CA ILE A 307 11.23 -16.01 4.59
C ILE A 307 12.20 -15.69 3.46
N LYS A 308 12.76 -16.71 2.81
CA LYS A 308 13.77 -16.59 1.74
C LYS A 308 13.39 -17.35 0.47
N ARG A 309 13.78 -16.80 -0.69
CA ARG A 309 13.83 -17.52 -1.98
C ARG A 309 15.28 -17.56 -2.43
N GLY A 310 15.91 -18.73 -2.31
CA GLY A 310 17.38 -18.82 -2.37
C GLY A 310 18.03 -18.01 -1.24
N ASN A 311 18.97 -17.13 -1.58
CA ASN A 311 19.63 -16.25 -0.61
C ASN A 311 18.90 -14.91 -0.38
N GLN A 312 17.85 -14.62 -1.14
CA GLN A 312 17.11 -13.36 -1.05
C GLN A 312 16.04 -13.45 0.04
N ILE A 313 16.00 -12.47 0.94
CA ILE A 313 14.88 -12.28 1.88
C ILE A 313 13.70 -11.68 1.12
N MET A 314 12.53 -12.27 1.29
CA MET A 314 11.33 -11.89 0.56
C MET A 314 10.50 -10.88 1.35
N ALA A 315 9.98 -9.86 0.68
CA ALA A 315 9.00 -8.94 1.25
C ALA A 315 7.67 -9.67 1.49
N ALA A 316 7.49 -10.18 2.71
CA ALA A 316 6.32 -10.98 3.08
C ALA A 316 5.14 -10.08 3.42
N GLU A 317 4.39 -9.68 2.40
CA GLU A 317 3.16 -8.89 2.56
C GLU A 317 2.08 -9.64 3.35
N PHE A 318 1.26 -8.89 4.07
CA PHE A 318 0.12 -9.44 4.81
C PHE A 318 -1.03 -8.44 4.84
N SER A 319 -2.25 -8.93 5.01
CA SER A 319 -3.45 -8.09 5.12
C SER A 319 -4.41 -8.63 6.17
N SER A 320 -5.41 -7.84 6.58
CA SER A 320 -6.31 -8.23 7.67
C SER A 320 -7.05 -9.54 7.35
N SER A 321 -7.70 -9.60 6.18
CA SER A 321 -8.53 -10.75 5.79
C SER A 321 -8.45 -10.98 4.28
N SER A 322 -8.22 -12.23 3.90
CA SER A 322 -8.07 -12.62 2.50
C SER A 322 -9.41 -12.67 1.75
N GLY A 323 -10.52 -12.88 2.45
CA GLY A 323 -11.83 -13.19 1.86
C GLY A 323 -12.00 -14.67 1.53
N GLY A 324 -11.08 -15.52 2.00
CA GLY A 324 -11.05 -16.96 1.73
C GLY A 324 -10.11 -17.37 0.59
N PHE A 325 -9.48 -16.41 -0.10
CA PHE A 325 -8.48 -16.67 -1.15
C PHE A 325 -7.49 -15.50 -1.24
N THR A 326 -6.19 -15.78 -1.30
CA THR A 326 -5.18 -14.71 -1.45
C THR A 326 -5.11 -14.19 -2.89
N ALA A 327 -4.72 -12.93 -3.07
CA ALA A 327 -4.70 -12.27 -4.37
C ALA A 327 -3.63 -12.83 -5.34
N GLY A 328 -2.66 -13.59 -4.83
CA GLY A 328 -1.47 -14.00 -5.59
C GLY A 328 -0.47 -12.86 -5.81
N GLY A 329 0.38 -13.00 -6.83
CA GLY A 329 1.43 -12.04 -7.19
C GLY A 329 2.82 -12.63 -6.92
N VAL A 330 3.60 -11.98 -6.06
CA VAL A 330 4.97 -12.42 -5.68
C VAL A 330 4.97 -13.85 -5.12
N PHE A 331 3.94 -14.18 -4.36
CA PHE A 331 3.68 -15.53 -3.85
C PHE A 331 2.48 -16.13 -4.58
N PRO A 332 2.49 -17.45 -4.82
CA PRO A 332 1.33 -18.14 -5.39
C PRO A 332 0.05 -17.84 -4.60
N ALA A 333 -1.06 -17.72 -5.30
CA ALA A 333 -2.35 -17.58 -4.65
C ALA A 333 -2.75 -18.89 -3.96
N VAL A 334 -3.36 -18.80 -2.78
CA VAL A 334 -3.79 -19.96 -1.99
C VAL A 334 -5.20 -19.76 -1.45
N VAL A 335 -5.91 -20.88 -1.31
CA VAL A 335 -7.15 -20.94 -0.55
C VAL A 335 -6.84 -20.68 0.93
N ASP A 336 -7.62 -19.84 1.57
CA ASP A 336 -7.49 -19.47 2.98
C ASP A 336 -8.74 -19.89 3.76
N GLU A 337 -8.77 -21.16 4.13
CA GLU A 337 -9.85 -21.75 4.93
C GLU A 337 -9.90 -21.16 6.34
N GLY A 338 -8.74 -20.72 6.86
CA GLY A 338 -8.61 -20.10 8.17
C GLY A 338 -9.41 -18.79 8.28
N ASP A 339 -9.57 -18.04 7.18
CA ASP A 339 -10.20 -16.72 7.17
C ASP A 339 -11.71 -16.76 7.53
N VAL A 340 -12.30 -17.95 7.69
CA VAL A 340 -13.69 -18.13 8.14
C VAL A 340 -14.00 -17.43 9.47
N VAL A 341 -12.97 -17.23 10.32
CA VAL A 341 -13.11 -16.53 11.60
C VAL A 341 -13.09 -15.00 11.46
N SER A 342 -12.80 -14.47 10.28
CA SER A 342 -12.74 -13.03 10.04
C SER A 342 -14.14 -12.41 10.04
N PRO A 343 -14.39 -11.36 10.85
CA PRO A 343 -15.62 -10.58 10.77
C PRO A 343 -15.72 -9.77 9.47
N ASN A 344 -14.62 -9.68 8.72
CA ASN A 344 -14.55 -8.97 7.45
C ASN A 344 -14.44 -9.92 6.25
N ARG A 345 -14.61 -11.24 6.46
CA ARG A 345 -14.56 -12.23 5.37
C ARG A 345 -15.55 -11.87 4.28
N ASN A 346 -16.77 -11.50 4.66
CA ASN A 346 -17.80 -10.96 3.80
C ASN A 346 -18.21 -9.58 4.31
N TRP A 347 -18.53 -8.67 3.40
CA TRP A 347 -19.01 -7.34 3.76
C TRP A 347 -19.99 -6.80 2.72
N GLN A 348 -20.77 -5.81 3.13
CA GLN A 348 -21.67 -5.05 2.28
C GLN A 348 -21.45 -3.57 2.56
N GLN A 349 -21.45 -2.74 1.52
CA GLN A 349 -21.35 -1.30 1.62
C GLN A 349 -22.21 -0.63 0.56
N THR A 350 -22.94 0.41 0.97
CA THR A 350 -23.72 1.23 0.05
C THR A 350 -23.02 2.57 -0.15
N VAL A 351 -22.80 2.92 -1.42
CA VAL A 351 -22.35 4.26 -1.86
C VAL A 351 -23.45 4.85 -2.75
N THR A 352 -23.39 6.15 -3.06
CA THR A 352 -24.36 6.73 -4.01
C THR A 352 -23.77 6.80 -5.42
N ALA A 353 -24.63 6.82 -6.44
CA ALA A 353 -24.22 7.04 -7.82
C ALA A 353 -23.41 8.34 -7.98
N GLY A 354 -23.81 9.41 -7.27
CA GLY A 354 -23.10 10.68 -7.22
C GLY A 354 -21.71 10.57 -6.58
N ALA A 355 -21.54 9.74 -5.55
CA ALA A 355 -20.23 9.50 -4.93
C ALA A 355 -19.26 8.81 -5.92
N ILE A 356 -19.75 7.81 -6.66
CA ILE A 356 -18.97 7.15 -7.72
C ILE A 356 -18.62 8.17 -8.82
N ALA A 357 -19.60 8.90 -9.32
CA ALA A 357 -19.40 9.92 -10.35
C ALA A 357 -18.34 10.96 -9.97
N ASN A 358 -18.43 11.49 -8.74
CA ASN A 358 -17.48 12.47 -8.22
C ASN A 358 -16.07 11.90 -8.06
N ALA A 359 -15.94 10.66 -7.58
CA ALA A 359 -14.64 10.03 -7.38
C ALA A 359 -13.87 9.78 -8.68
N TYR A 360 -14.58 9.61 -9.80
CA TYR A 360 -13.99 9.43 -11.13
C TYR A 360 -14.05 10.69 -12.01
N GLY A 361 -14.74 11.75 -11.57
CA GLY A 361 -14.92 13.00 -12.32
C GLY A 361 -15.54 12.76 -13.70
N VAL A 362 -16.63 11.98 -13.77
CA VAL A 362 -17.28 11.56 -15.02
C VAL A 362 -18.54 12.35 -15.38
N GLY A 363 -18.86 13.40 -14.63
CA GLY A 363 -20.17 14.07 -14.71
C GLY A 363 -21.21 13.27 -13.95
N GLU A 364 -22.43 13.16 -14.48
CA GLU A 364 -23.46 12.33 -13.86
C GLU A 364 -23.24 10.85 -14.25
N LEU A 365 -23.45 9.92 -13.32
CA LEU A 365 -23.16 8.51 -13.53
C LEU A 365 -24.16 7.88 -14.51
N ILE A 366 -23.65 7.15 -15.50
CA ILE A 366 -24.44 6.32 -16.43
C ILE A 366 -24.25 4.84 -16.08
N SER A 367 -23.00 4.38 -15.92
CA SER A 367 -22.71 2.99 -15.51
C SER A 367 -21.45 2.84 -14.65
N PHE A 368 -21.42 1.79 -13.83
CA PHE A 368 -20.27 1.37 -13.05
C PHE A 368 -20.12 -0.16 -13.13
N ASP A 369 -19.13 -0.59 -13.91
CA ASP A 369 -19.06 -1.95 -14.40
C ASP A 369 -17.74 -2.61 -14.02
N VAL A 370 -17.80 -3.83 -13.51
CA VAL A 370 -16.60 -4.67 -13.32
C VAL A 370 -16.30 -5.36 -14.65
N ILE A 371 -15.17 -5.02 -15.26
CA ILE A 371 -14.77 -5.52 -16.59
C ILE A 371 -13.54 -6.43 -16.57
N GLY A 372 -12.96 -6.67 -15.39
CA GLY A 372 -11.83 -7.60 -15.23
C GLY A 372 -11.73 -8.14 -13.81
N ARG A 373 -11.35 -9.42 -13.70
CA ARG A 373 -11.11 -10.10 -12.43
C ARG A 373 -9.88 -11.01 -12.50
N ASN A 374 -9.35 -11.39 -11.34
CA ASN A 374 -8.19 -12.28 -11.26
C ASN A 374 -8.53 -13.78 -11.31
N ASN A 375 -9.81 -14.16 -11.32
CA ASN A 375 -10.31 -15.54 -11.38
C ASN A 375 -9.92 -16.41 -10.16
N LEU A 376 -9.75 -15.80 -8.98
CA LEU A 376 -9.36 -16.49 -7.75
C LEU A 376 -10.47 -16.37 -6.69
N GLY A 377 -11.22 -17.45 -6.50
CA GLY A 377 -12.28 -17.56 -5.50
C GLY A 377 -13.69 -17.24 -6.01
N ALA A 378 -14.63 -17.06 -5.08
CA ALA A 378 -16.02 -16.68 -5.37
C ALA A 378 -16.14 -15.43 -6.25
N ASP A 379 -17.23 -15.36 -7.03
CA ASP A 379 -17.56 -14.22 -7.91
C ASP A 379 -16.49 -13.91 -8.98
N GLY A 380 -15.59 -14.85 -9.26
CA GLY A 380 -14.43 -14.64 -10.14
C GLY A 380 -13.27 -13.88 -9.48
N GLY A 381 -13.31 -13.69 -8.16
CA GLY A 381 -12.23 -13.11 -7.38
C GLY A 381 -12.16 -11.58 -7.39
N ARG A 382 -10.96 -11.06 -7.09
CA ARG A 382 -10.67 -9.62 -6.98
C ARG A 382 -10.84 -8.91 -8.32
N VAL A 383 -11.41 -7.72 -8.27
CA VAL A 383 -11.59 -6.83 -9.42
C VAL A 383 -10.23 -6.30 -9.85
N THR A 384 -9.85 -6.58 -11.09
CA THR A 384 -8.61 -6.03 -11.68
C THR A 384 -8.90 -4.77 -12.48
N ARG A 385 -10.13 -4.61 -12.99
CA ARG A 385 -10.52 -3.46 -13.80
C ARG A 385 -12.00 -3.11 -13.67
N VAL A 386 -12.28 -1.82 -13.55
CA VAL A 386 -13.61 -1.22 -13.60
C VAL A 386 -13.73 -0.25 -14.77
N LYS A 387 -14.95 -0.10 -15.30
CA LYS A 387 -15.32 0.91 -16.28
C LYS A 387 -16.40 1.80 -15.68
N VAL A 388 -16.17 3.10 -15.69
CA VAL A 388 -17.08 4.10 -15.14
C VAL A 388 -17.50 5.02 -16.27
N VAL A 389 -18.77 4.95 -16.66
CA VAL A 389 -19.34 5.79 -17.72
C VAL A 389 -20.15 6.89 -17.06
N GLY A 390 -19.88 8.14 -17.42
CA GLY A 390 -20.74 9.26 -17.06
C GLY A 390 -20.96 10.21 -18.23
N THR A 391 -21.80 11.22 -18.01
CA THR A 391 -22.23 12.16 -19.06
C THR A 391 -21.10 12.99 -19.66
N ALA A 392 -19.99 13.19 -18.92
CA ALA A 392 -18.85 13.97 -19.40
C ALA A 392 -17.78 13.10 -20.07
N ARG A 393 -17.52 11.89 -19.56
CA ARG A 393 -16.48 10.99 -20.06
C ARG A 393 -16.64 9.57 -19.52
N THR A 394 -15.95 8.64 -20.16
CA THR A 394 -15.70 7.28 -19.66
C THR A 394 -14.30 7.19 -19.08
N VAL A 395 -14.16 6.56 -17.92
CA VAL A 395 -12.88 6.30 -17.24
C VAL A 395 -12.78 4.82 -16.92
N GLU A 396 -11.61 4.23 -17.15
CA GLU A 396 -11.27 2.91 -16.61
C GLU A 396 -10.31 3.07 -15.44
N GLY A 397 -10.42 2.18 -14.45
CA GLY A 397 -9.58 2.17 -13.25
C GLY A 397 -9.35 0.76 -12.73
N SER A 398 -8.46 0.62 -11.75
CA SER A 398 -8.23 -0.68 -11.09
C SER A 398 -9.24 -0.92 -9.96
N GLY A 399 -9.37 -2.18 -9.51
CA GLY A 399 -10.18 -2.48 -8.34
C GLY A 399 -9.64 -1.87 -7.04
N ASP A 400 -8.31 -1.76 -6.88
CA ASP A 400 -7.72 -1.11 -5.70
C ASP A 400 -7.93 0.42 -5.74
N GLU A 401 -7.93 1.04 -6.92
CA GLU A 401 -8.34 2.43 -7.07
C GLU A 401 -9.80 2.63 -6.65
N ALA A 402 -10.70 1.75 -7.11
CA ALA A 402 -12.11 1.78 -6.71
C ALA A 402 -12.25 1.59 -5.19
N ARG A 403 -11.49 0.66 -4.61
CA ARG A 403 -11.46 0.44 -3.16
C ARG A 403 -11.10 1.70 -2.40
N TRP A 404 -10.03 2.40 -2.77
CA TRP A 404 -9.62 3.63 -2.09
C TRP A 404 -10.61 4.79 -2.32
N LYS A 405 -11.03 4.99 -3.57
CA LYS A 405 -11.94 6.09 -3.95
C LYS A 405 -13.33 5.96 -3.32
N LEU A 406 -13.83 4.74 -3.18
CA LEU A 406 -15.16 4.46 -2.67
C LEU A 406 -15.16 4.02 -1.20
N GLY A 407 -13.98 3.95 -0.56
CA GLY A 407 -13.82 3.55 0.83
C GLY A 407 -14.23 2.10 1.10
N LEU A 408 -13.98 1.18 0.17
CA LEU A 408 -14.30 -0.25 0.31
C LEU A 408 -13.24 -0.95 1.16
N LYS A 409 -13.59 -2.10 1.75
CA LYS A 409 -12.63 -2.91 2.53
C LYS A 409 -11.57 -3.58 1.63
N SER A 410 -11.96 -4.03 0.44
CA SER A 410 -11.07 -4.70 -0.52
C SER A 410 -11.46 -4.36 -1.95
N ASP A 411 -10.60 -4.77 -2.89
CA ASP A 411 -10.88 -4.80 -4.32
C ASP A 411 -11.66 -6.07 -4.75
N TRP A 412 -12.09 -6.91 -3.79
CA TRP A 412 -12.94 -8.05 -4.07
C TRP A 412 -14.40 -7.68 -3.84
N PHE A 413 -15.08 -7.24 -4.89
CA PHE A 413 -16.50 -6.90 -4.80
C PHE A 413 -17.31 -7.26 -6.06
N THR A 414 -18.62 -7.28 -5.89
CA THR A 414 -19.65 -7.30 -6.93
C THR A 414 -20.54 -6.07 -6.77
N VAL A 415 -21.28 -5.76 -7.82
CA VAL A 415 -22.20 -4.64 -7.85
C VAL A 415 -23.62 -5.19 -8.07
N GLY A 416 -24.58 -4.82 -7.24
CA GLY A 416 -26.00 -5.21 -7.44
C GLY A 416 -26.46 -6.56 -6.86
N GLY A 417 -25.61 -7.31 -6.15
CA GLY A 417 -26.02 -8.52 -5.43
C GLY A 417 -24.91 -9.59 -5.27
N PRO A 418 -25.07 -10.57 -4.37
CA PRO A 418 -24.23 -11.77 -4.32
C PRO A 418 -24.39 -12.58 -5.62
N GLY A 419 -23.29 -12.98 -6.27
CA GLY A 419 -23.35 -13.83 -7.47
C GLY A 419 -23.73 -13.12 -8.79
N ALA A 420 -23.80 -11.79 -8.82
CA ALA A 420 -24.00 -11.01 -10.05
C ALA A 420 -22.66 -10.40 -10.52
N PRO A 421 -21.89 -11.08 -11.39
CA PRO A 421 -20.81 -10.45 -12.16
C PRO A 421 -21.45 -9.61 -13.27
N GLY A 422 -22.16 -8.54 -12.90
CA GLY A 422 -22.94 -7.73 -13.83
C GLY A 422 -22.67 -6.23 -13.68
N PRO A 423 -22.74 -5.47 -14.79
CA PRO A 423 -22.69 -4.01 -14.78
C PRO A 423 -23.85 -3.40 -13.98
N ILE A 424 -23.77 -2.11 -13.63
CA ILE A 424 -24.98 -1.29 -13.43
C ILE A 424 -25.19 -0.47 -14.71
N PRO A 425 -26.08 -0.88 -15.62
CA PRO A 425 -26.70 0.04 -16.57
C PRO A 425 -28.13 0.39 -16.11
N GLY A 426 -28.52 1.65 -16.24
CA GLY A 426 -29.86 2.13 -15.92
C GLY A 426 -30.99 1.51 -16.78
N LEU A 427 -31.61 0.42 -16.32
CA LEU A 427 -32.92 -0.03 -16.79
C LEU A 427 -33.79 -0.54 -15.63
N PRO A 428 -35.10 -0.19 -15.62
CA PRO A 428 -36.13 -1.00 -14.98
C PRO A 428 -36.42 -2.25 -15.83
N LEU A 429 -36.65 -3.41 -15.19
CA LEU A 429 -37.24 -4.59 -15.86
C LEU A 429 -38.74 -4.34 -16.12
N PRO A 430 -39.29 -4.68 -17.31
CA PRO A 430 -40.74 -4.72 -17.50
C PRO A 430 -41.34 -5.91 -16.74
N PRO A 431 -42.56 -5.80 -16.18
CA PRO A 431 -43.24 -6.94 -15.59
C PRO A 431 -43.75 -7.85 -16.71
N GLY A 432 -43.14 -9.03 -16.87
CA GLY A 432 -43.73 -10.11 -17.65
C GLY A 432 -42.75 -10.91 -18.49
N SER A 433 -42.20 -11.97 -17.92
CA SER A 433 -41.89 -13.23 -18.61
C SER A 433 -41.42 -14.28 -17.60
N LEU A 434 -42.33 -14.69 -16.71
CA LEU A 434 -42.27 -16.03 -16.14
C LEU A 434 -43.04 -16.95 -17.09
N GLU A 435 -42.41 -17.31 -18.21
CA GLU A 435 -42.80 -18.52 -18.92
C GLU A 435 -41.70 -19.55 -18.69
N SER A 436 -42.08 -20.49 -17.83
CA SER A 436 -41.47 -21.78 -17.58
C SER A 436 -41.13 -22.51 -18.88
N LEU A 437 -39.87 -22.89 -19.05
CA LEU A 437 -39.49 -24.07 -19.83
C LEU A 437 -38.42 -24.88 -19.06
N PRO A 438 -38.42 -26.21 -19.22
CA PRO A 438 -37.96 -27.15 -18.21
C PRO A 438 -36.44 -27.35 -18.22
N LEU A 439 -35.87 -27.53 -17.03
CA LEU A 439 -34.48 -27.97 -16.84
C LEU A 439 -34.27 -29.35 -17.51
N PRO A 440 -33.15 -29.57 -18.24
CA PRO A 440 -32.79 -30.93 -18.63
C PRO A 440 -32.42 -31.73 -17.38
N GLU A 441 -33.03 -32.90 -17.27
CA GLU A 441 -32.85 -33.86 -16.20
C GLU A 441 -31.40 -34.36 -16.19
N LEU A 442 -30.65 -34.02 -15.15
CA LEU A 442 -29.30 -34.55 -14.93
C LEU A 442 -29.40 -36.04 -14.57
N PRO A 443 -28.55 -36.91 -15.14
CA PRO A 443 -28.55 -38.32 -14.77
C PRO A 443 -28.17 -38.50 -13.29
N PRO A 444 -28.74 -39.50 -12.59
CA PRO A 444 -28.50 -39.69 -11.16
C PRO A 444 -27.03 -39.99 -10.89
N LEU A 445 -26.48 -39.33 -9.88
CA LEU A 445 -25.17 -39.65 -9.31
C LEU A 445 -25.20 -41.08 -8.74
N PRO A 446 -24.14 -41.88 -8.93
CA PRO A 446 -24.08 -43.22 -8.35
C PRO A 446 -24.02 -43.13 -6.82
N GLU A 447 -24.85 -43.92 -6.16
CA GLU A 447 -24.83 -44.13 -4.70
C GLU A 447 -23.47 -44.69 -4.27
N ILE A 448 -22.75 -43.94 -3.43
CA ILE A 448 -21.60 -44.48 -2.72
C ILE A 448 -22.09 -44.99 -1.37
N THR A 449 -22.12 -46.32 -1.25
CA THR A 449 -22.33 -47.05 0.00
C THR A 449 -21.19 -46.78 1.00
N PRO A 450 -21.47 -46.58 2.30
CA PRO A 450 -20.42 -46.40 3.30
C PRO A 450 -19.78 -47.75 3.66
N GLY A 451 -18.45 -47.80 3.57
CA GLY A 451 -17.62 -48.81 4.23
C GLY A 451 -16.87 -49.74 3.28
N SER A 452 -15.58 -49.49 3.12
CA SER A 452 -14.46 -50.45 3.24
C SER A 452 -13.17 -49.85 2.65
N VAL A 453 -12.23 -49.51 3.57
CA VAL A 453 -10.75 -49.64 3.54
C VAL A 453 -10.03 -49.72 2.17
N GLU A 454 -8.92 -49.03 1.89
CA GLU A 454 -7.64 -49.18 2.59
C GLU A 454 -6.61 -48.08 2.19
N SER A 455 -6.03 -47.44 3.20
CA SER A 455 -4.62 -47.05 3.38
C SER A 455 -3.63 -47.18 2.19
N LEU A 456 -3.12 -46.06 1.67
CA LEU A 456 -1.82 -45.98 0.99
C LEU A 456 -1.03 -44.72 1.42
N LEU A 457 -0.40 -44.79 2.60
CA LEU A 457 0.76 -43.98 2.97
C LEU A 457 1.94 -44.94 3.20
N PRO A 458 3.11 -44.71 2.58
CA PRO A 458 4.29 -45.54 2.82
C PRO A 458 4.89 -45.27 4.21
N PRO A 459 5.44 -46.29 4.91
CA PRO A 459 5.97 -46.15 6.26
C PRO A 459 7.35 -45.48 6.29
N LEU A 460 7.58 -44.66 7.33
CA LEU A 460 8.86 -44.04 7.66
C LEU A 460 9.88 -45.08 8.17
N PRO A 461 11.20 -44.87 7.93
CA PRO A 461 12.25 -45.76 8.42
C PRO A 461 12.48 -45.64 9.93
N PRO A 462 12.93 -46.73 10.61
CA PRO A 462 13.10 -46.77 12.06
C PRO A 462 14.37 -46.07 12.54
N LEU A 463 14.27 -45.42 13.71
CA LEU A 463 15.38 -44.82 14.46
C LEU A 463 16.17 -45.89 15.26
N PRO A 464 17.49 -45.70 15.47
CA PRO A 464 18.32 -46.63 16.24
C PRO A 464 18.13 -46.51 17.78
N PRO A 465 18.33 -47.60 18.56
CA PRO A 465 18.00 -47.63 19.99
C PRO A 465 19.19 -47.43 20.95
N GLY A 466 18.87 -46.90 22.15
CA GLY A 466 19.68 -46.93 23.39
C GLY A 466 20.59 -45.70 23.59
N SER A 467 20.66 -45.01 24.73
CA SER A 467 20.42 -45.41 26.12
C SER A 467 20.00 -44.19 26.97
N ALA A 468 19.17 -44.44 27.97
CA ALA A 468 18.73 -43.50 28.98
C ALA A 468 19.79 -43.32 30.09
N ALA A 469 19.85 -42.11 30.67
CA ALA A 469 19.86 -41.78 32.11
C ALA A 469 20.56 -40.41 32.36
N PRO A 470 20.50 -39.81 33.56
CA PRO A 470 19.68 -38.63 33.84
C PRO A 470 20.50 -37.36 34.11
N LEU A 471 19.80 -36.22 34.21
CA LEU A 471 20.35 -34.93 34.65
C LEU A 471 21.06 -35.01 36.00
N PRO A 472 22.04 -34.11 36.23
CA PRO A 472 22.01 -33.37 37.49
C PRO A 472 22.20 -31.85 37.35
N PHE A 473 21.58 -31.16 38.30
CA PHE A 473 21.87 -29.79 38.75
C PHE A 473 23.35 -29.58 39.09
N ALA A 474 23.90 -28.39 38.81
CA ALA A 474 24.51 -27.47 39.80
C ALA A 474 25.49 -26.44 39.19
N ALA A 475 25.22 -25.17 39.52
CA ALA A 475 26.08 -24.01 39.81
C ALA A 475 27.60 -23.94 39.45
N ALA A 476 27.94 -22.69 39.07
CA ALA A 476 29.12 -21.88 39.42
C ALA A 476 30.40 -21.90 38.52
N ALA A 477 30.66 -20.70 37.98
CA ALA A 477 31.92 -19.94 37.87
C ALA A 477 33.24 -20.60 37.44
N GLY A 478 33.90 -19.98 36.46
CA GLY A 478 35.33 -20.14 36.18
C GLY A 478 35.78 -19.40 34.91
N ASP A 479 36.59 -18.36 35.10
CA ASP A 479 37.26 -17.57 34.06
C ASP A 479 38.11 -18.40 33.09
N ALA A 480 38.06 -18.03 31.80
CA ALA A 480 39.14 -18.30 30.84
C ALA A 480 39.11 -17.29 29.66
N ILE A 481 39.88 -16.22 29.84
CA ILE A 481 40.74 -15.50 28.87
C ILE A 481 40.59 -15.89 27.37
N ALA A 482 40.12 -14.93 26.56
CA ALA A 482 40.16 -14.96 25.09
C ALA A 482 41.11 -13.89 24.55
N GLU A 483 42.05 -14.29 23.68
CA GLU A 483 42.93 -13.41 22.90
C GLU A 483 42.19 -12.75 21.72
N PRO A 484 42.65 -11.59 21.19
CA PRO A 484 41.87 -10.77 20.28
C PRO A 484 42.01 -11.24 18.82
N ILE A 485 40.88 -11.45 18.15
CA ILE A 485 40.82 -11.71 16.71
C ILE A 485 40.70 -10.37 15.98
N ALA A 486 41.62 -10.12 15.05
CA ALA A 486 41.72 -8.89 14.28
C ALA A 486 40.49 -8.65 13.38
N ALA A 487 40.11 -7.38 13.24
CA ALA A 487 38.97 -6.92 12.45
C ALA A 487 39.17 -7.14 10.92
N PRO A 488 38.11 -7.45 10.15
CA PRO A 488 38.20 -7.50 8.69
C PRO A 488 38.18 -6.09 8.09
N VAL A 489 39.05 -5.87 7.11
CA VAL A 489 39.17 -4.64 6.32
C VAL A 489 37.96 -4.51 5.39
N GLU A 490 37.29 -3.35 5.45
CA GLU A 490 36.13 -2.99 4.65
C GLU A 490 36.53 -2.62 3.21
N GLN A 491 36.03 -3.37 2.23
CA GLN A 491 36.23 -3.07 0.81
C GLN A 491 35.03 -2.27 0.30
N ALA A 492 35.28 -1.02 -0.11
CA ALA A 492 34.27 -0.11 -0.64
C ALA A 492 33.59 -0.67 -1.90
N ALA A 493 32.26 -0.70 -1.89
CA ALA A 493 31.44 -1.08 -3.04
C ALA A 493 31.47 0.00 -4.14
N ALA A 494 31.57 -0.42 -5.40
CA ALA A 494 31.52 0.44 -6.58
C ALA A 494 30.15 1.14 -6.74
N PRO A 495 30.08 2.32 -7.38
CA PRO A 495 28.81 3.03 -7.60
C PRO A 495 27.89 2.23 -8.54
N ALA A 496 26.61 2.12 -8.18
CA ALA A 496 25.61 1.45 -9.00
C ALA A 496 25.42 2.17 -10.34
N GLU A 497 25.48 1.42 -11.45
CA GLU A 497 25.19 1.95 -12.78
C GLU A 497 23.73 2.43 -12.87
N GLU A 498 23.53 3.58 -13.52
CA GLU A 498 22.21 4.17 -13.70
C GLU A 498 21.32 3.30 -14.60
N SER A 499 20.06 3.09 -14.18
CA SER A 499 19.08 2.36 -14.97
C SER A 499 18.71 3.10 -16.27
N PRO A 500 18.46 2.38 -17.39
CA PRO A 500 17.92 2.97 -18.62
C PRO A 500 16.62 3.76 -18.44
N ILE A 501 15.84 3.45 -17.40
CA ILE A 501 14.62 4.19 -17.03
C ILE A 501 14.97 5.52 -16.36
N ASP A 502 15.95 5.52 -15.45
CA ASP A 502 16.42 6.74 -14.77
C ASP A 502 17.11 7.69 -15.76
N ALA A 503 17.90 7.15 -16.69
CA ALA A 503 18.49 7.92 -17.77
C ALA A 503 17.42 8.61 -18.63
N LYS A 504 16.34 7.88 -18.99
CA LYS A 504 15.24 8.43 -19.78
C LYS A 504 14.39 9.43 -19.00
N TYR A 505 14.14 9.17 -17.71
CA TYR A 505 13.43 10.09 -16.85
C TYR A 505 14.15 11.43 -16.72
N ARG A 506 15.48 11.42 -16.59
CA ARG A 506 16.29 12.63 -16.60
C ARG A 506 16.21 13.38 -17.93
N GLU A 507 16.28 12.67 -19.06
CA GLU A 507 16.13 13.26 -20.40
C GLU A 507 14.80 14.01 -20.54
N LEU A 508 13.74 13.52 -19.90
CA LEU A 508 12.39 14.12 -19.92
C LEU A 508 12.20 15.27 -18.92
N GLY A 509 13.26 15.73 -18.26
CA GLY A 509 13.22 16.83 -17.29
C GLY A 509 12.97 16.39 -15.84
N GLY A 510 13.00 15.08 -15.56
CA GLY A 510 12.82 14.53 -14.21
C GLY A 510 11.51 14.98 -13.58
N ALA A 511 11.55 15.33 -12.29
CA ALA A 511 10.37 15.74 -11.53
C ALA A 511 9.73 17.04 -12.02
N ALA A 512 10.51 17.91 -12.66
CA ALA A 512 10.03 19.13 -13.29
C ALA A 512 9.47 18.89 -14.71
N GLY A 513 9.62 17.67 -15.24
CA GLY A 513 9.10 17.24 -16.53
C GLY A 513 7.63 16.85 -16.51
N THR A 514 7.10 16.50 -17.68
CA THR A 514 5.66 16.16 -17.85
C THR A 514 5.23 14.89 -17.11
N LEU A 515 6.19 14.02 -16.75
CA LEU A 515 5.93 12.80 -15.98
C LEU A 515 5.78 13.06 -14.48
N GLY A 516 6.33 14.15 -13.94
CA GLY A 516 6.32 14.44 -12.50
C GLY A 516 7.06 13.38 -11.67
N GLU A 517 6.86 13.40 -10.35
CA GLU A 517 7.57 12.52 -9.42
C GLU A 517 7.26 11.02 -9.64
N PRO A 518 8.23 10.12 -9.37
CA PRO A 518 7.97 8.68 -9.39
C PRO A 518 6.96 8.31 -8.31
N THR A 519 5.97 7.49 -8.66
CA THR A 519 4.94 6.99 -7.72
C THR A 519 5.30 5.64 -7.11
N GLY A 520 6.42 5.06 -7.51
CA GLY A 520 6.94 3.79 -6.99
C GLY A 520 8.36 3.49 -7.48
N PRO A 521 8.97 2.38 -7.03
CA PRO A 521 10.27 1.94 -7.49
C PRO A 521 10.21 1.42 -8.94
N GLU A 522 11.38 1.19 -9.53
CA GLU A 522 11.48 0.40 -10.76
C GLU A 522 11.15 -1.07 -10.47
N LEU A 523 10.21 -1.62 -11.22
CA LEU A 523 9.69 -2.97 -11.09
C LEU A 523 9.93 -3.74 -12.38
N MET A 524 9.99 -5.07 -12.31
CA MET A 524 9.98 -5.92 -13.51
C MET A 524 8.59 -5.94 -14.14
N LEU A 525 8.50 -6.00 -15.47
CA LEU A 525 7.27 -6.36 -16.16
C LEU A 525 6.79 -7.75 -15.73
N VAL A 526 5.49 -8.01 -15.83
CA VAL A 526 4.84 -9.25 -15.36
C VAL A 526 5.40 -10.50 -16.04
N ASP A 527 5.89 -10.37 -17.26
CA ASP A 527 6.50 -11.43 -18.06
C ASP A 527 8.04 -11.46 -17.98
N GLU A 528 8.63 -10.65 -17.10
CA GLU A 528 10.08 -10.47 -16.91
C GLU A 528 10.84 -9.99 -18.16
N SER A 529 10.14 -9.57 -19.22
CA SER A 529 10.75 -9.13 -20.49
C SER A 529 11.43 -7.76 -20.41
N GLY A 530 11.30 -7.08 -19.28
CA GLY A 530 11.83 -5.74 -19.06
C GLY A 530 11.46 -5.18 -17.70
N LYS A 531 11.62 -3.87 -17.55
CA LYS A 531 11.35 -3.12 -16.33
C LYS A 531 10.44 -1.94 -16.61
N PHE A 532 9.78 -1.44 -15.59
CA PHE A 532 9.00 -0.22 -15.67
C PHE A 532 9.05 0.58 -14.37
N ARG A 533 8.81 1.88 -14.46
CA ARG A 533 8.56 2.73 -13.30
C ARG A 533 7.40 3.66 -13.61
N THR A 534 6.48 3.79 -12.67
CA THR A 534 5.33 4.69 -12.78
C THR A 534 5.66 6.05 -12.17
N TYR A 535 5.16 7.10 -12.82
CA TYR A 535 5.28 8.49 -12.43
C TYR A 535 3.88 9.12 -12.39
N ALA A 536 3.76 10.31 -11.81
CA ALA A 536 2.46 11.00 -11.69
C ALA A 536 1.75 11.24 -13.04
N GLY A 537 2.51 11.41 -14.13
CA GLY A 537 2.00 11.72 -15.48
C GLY A 537 2.11 10.58 -16.50
N GLY A 538 2.65 9.42 -16.13
CA GLY A 538 2.82 8.29 -17.07
C GLY A 538 3.81 7.24 -16.58
N THR A 539 4.13 6.26 -17.42
CA THR A 539 5.02 5.14 -17.08
C THR A 539 6.19 5.11 -18.05
N ILE A 540 7.40 4.92 -17.55
CA ILE A 540 8.55 4.60 -18.40
C ILE A 540 8.75 3.09 -18.34
N VAL A 541 8.78 2.45 -19.51
CA VAL A 541 9.03 1.01 -19.67
C VAL A 541 10.33 0.83 -20.44
N TRP A 542 11.17 -0.11 -20.02
CA TRP A 542 12.36 -0.52 -20.74
C TRP A 542 12.32 -2.02 -21.00
N THR A 543 12.60 -2.45 -22.22
CA THR A 543 12.90 -3.84 -22.54
C THR A 543 14.22 -3.93 -23.32
N PRO A 544 14.94 -5.07 -23.27
CA PRO A 544 16.15 -5.26 -24.07
C PRO A 544 15.93 -5.13 -25.58
N THR A 545 14.72 -5.44 -26.06
CA THR A 545 14.36 -5.46 -27.49
C THR A 545 13.83 -4.12 -28.01
N LEU A 546 13.10 -3.34 -27.20
CA LEU A 546 12.43 -2.11 -27.64
C LEU A 546 13.05 -0.81 -27.08
N GLY A 547 14.02 -0.94 -26.17
CA GLY A 547 14.66 0.18 -25.47
C GLY A 547 13.71 0.87 -24.49
N THR A 548 14.09 2.06 -24.01
CA THR A 548 13.27 2.83 -23.07
C THR A 548 12.18 3.61 -23.80
N ARG A 549 10.92 3.39 -23.43
CA ARG A 549 9.75 4.08 -23.99
C ARG A 549 8.90 4.70 -22.90
N VAL A 550 8.33 5.86 -23.21
CA VAL A 550 7.36 6.55 -22.36
C VAL A 550 5.97 6.16 -22.81
N VAL A 551 5.18 5.62 -21.89
CA VAL A 551 3.75 5.39 -22.05
C VAL A 551 3.05 6.50 -21.31
N ASP A 552 2.68 7.55 -22.06
CA ASP A 552 1.90 8.67 -21.53
C ASP A 552 0.47 8.20 -21.24
N SER A 553 -0.12 8.72 -20.16
CA SER A 553 -1.54 8.51 -19.84
C SER A 553 -2.53 8.98 -20.95
N SER A 554 -2.03 9.71 -21.96
CA SER A 554 -2.79 10.22 -23.11
C SER A 554 -2.69 9.39 -24.41
N VAL A 555 -1.91 8.29 -24.45
CA VAL A 555 -1.78 7.45 -25.66
C VAL A 555 -2.05 5.98 -25.36
N VAL A 556 -3.34 5.63 -25.29
CA VAL A 556 -3.82 4.26 -25.55
C VAL A 556 -5.01 4.34 -26.49
N VAL A 557 -4.78 4.69 -27.76
CA VAL A 557 -5.56 4.20 -28.90
C VAL A 557 -4.66 4.22 -30.13
N GLN A 558 -4.11 3.07 -30.51
CA GLN A 558 -4.11 2.68 -31.92
C GLN A 558 -4.35 1.17 -32.02
N PRO A 559 -5.38 0.73 -32.77
CA PRO A 559 -5.61 -0.68 -33.02
C PRO A 559 -4.49 -1.24 -33.92
N ALA A 560 -4.04 -2.46 -33.61
CA ALA A 560 -3.18 -3.23 -34.51
C ALA A 560 -3.88 -3.41 -35.86
N PRO A 561 -3.17 -3.33 -37.01
CA PRO A 561 -3.77 -3.58 -38.31
C PRO A 561 -4.19 -5.06 -38.39
N ALA A 562 -5.39 -5.28 -38.94
CA ALA A 562 -5.96 -6.59 -39.14
C ALA A 562 -5.04 -7.47 -40.01
N GLU A 563 -4.76 -8.68 -39.55
CA GLU A 563 -4.20 -9.75 -40.39
C GLU A 563 -5.17 -10.01 -41.54
N THR A 564 -4.73 -9.69 -42.75
CA THR A 564 -5.41 -10.10 -43.99
C THR A 564 -5.11 -11.57 -44.25
N ASP A 565 -6.18 -12.34 -44.43
CA ASP A 565 -6.19 -13.71 -44.94
C ASP A 565 -5.22 -13.91 -46.11
N VAL A 566 -4.33 -14.89 -45.96
CA VAL A 566 -3.57 -15.45 -47.08
C VAL A 566 -4.44 -16.53 -47.73
N VAL A 567 -5.08 -16.16 -48.83
CA VAL A 567 -5.63 -17.09 -49.82
C VAL A 567 -4.62 -17.23 -50.97
N ALA A 568 -4.20 -18.48 -51.19
CA ALA A 568 -3.71 -19.13 -52.42
C ALA A 568 -2.83 -18.36 -53.43
N GLY A 569 -1.65 -18.93 -53.67
CA GLY A 569 -0.81 -18.76 -54.85
C GLY A 569 0.23 -19.86 -54.92
#